data_AF-A0A2M7H0K6-F1
#
_entry.id   AF-A0A2M7H0K6-F1
#
_cell.length_a   1.000
_cell.length_b   1.000
_cell.length_c   1.000
_cell.angle_alpha   90.00
_cell.angle_beta   90.00
_cell.angle_gamma   90.00
#
_symmetry.space_group_name_H-M   'P 1'
#
loop_
_entity.id
_entity.type
_entity.pdbx_description
1 polymer ?
#
loop_
_entity_poly.entity_id
_entity_poly.type
_entity_poly.pdbx_seq_one_letter_code
_entity_poly.pdbx_strand_id
1 'polypeptide(L)'
;MKTKRIFAPLTSEGIKKLETGDEVLLSGIIYTARDAAHQRMTKNLKKLPFDLKGQIIYYTGPTPPSPGKIIGSCGPTTSYRMDPYTPS
;
A
#
# COMPACT_ATOMS: atom_id res chain seq x y z
N MET A 1 18.04 -2.51 15.29
CA MET A 1 17.39 -2.21 14.00
C MET A 1 17.99 -3.14 12.95
N LYS A 2 17.20 -4.04 12.36
CA LYS A 2 17.65 -4.92 11.27
C LYS A 2 16.95 -4.47 9.99
N THR A 3 17.68 -4.35 8.89
CA THR A 3 17.08 -4.06 7.59
C THR A 3 16.64 -5.36 6.93
N LYS A 4 15.37 -5.43 6.54
CA LYS A 4 14.75 -6.59 5.87
C LYS A 4 14.25 -6.18 4.49
N ARG A 5 14.51 -7.01 3.48
CA ARG A 5 14.01 -6.83 2.11
C ARG A 5 12.78 -7.70 1.90
N ILE A 6 11.72 -7.12 1.37
CA ILE A 6 10.46 -7.82 1.11
C ILE A 6 9.97 -7.50 -0.29
N PHE A 7 9.43 -8.51 -0.94
CA PHE A 7 8.94 -8.44 -2.31
C PHE A 7 7.43 -8.62 -2.34
N ALA A 8 6.74 -7.81 -3.15
CA ALA A 8 5.33 -8.00 -3.45
C ALA A 8 5.16 -9.00 -4.62
N PRO A 9 4.14 -9.88 -4.60
CA PRO A 9 3.13 -10.02 -3.55
C PRO A 9 3.69 -10.64 -2.25
N LEU A 10 3.22 -10.13 -1.12
CA LEU A 10 3.60 -10.58 0.21
C LEU A 10 3.12 -12.01 0.48
N THR A 11 3.97 -12.78 1.16
CA THR A 11 3.63 -14.10 1.71
C THR A 11 3.42 -14.01 3.21
N SER A 12 2.54 -14.86 3.75
CA SER A 12 2.30 -14.92 5.19
C SER A 12 3.56 -15.24 5.99
N GLU A 13 4.45 -16.08 5.44
CA GLU A 13 5.73 -16.43 6.04
C GLU A 13 6.72 -15.25 6.05
N GLY A 14 6.72 -14.43 4.99
CA GLY A 14 7.54 -13.23 4.92
C GLY A 14 7.10 -12.19 5.95
N ILE A 15 5.78 -11.98 6.09
CA ILE A 15 5.22 -11.03 7.05
C ILE A 15 5.48 -11.46 8.50
N LYS A 16 5.31 -12.76 8.82
CA LYS A 16 5.53 -13.30 10.17
C LYS A 16 6.94 -13.11 10.72
N LYS A 17 7.92 -12.86 9.84
CA LYS A 17 9.31 -12.61 10.24
C LYS A 17 9.55 -11.16 10.62
N LEU A 18 8.59 -10.25 10.44
CA LEU A 18 8.74 -8.83 10.75
C LEU A 18 8.43 -8.54 12.22
N GLU A 19 9.21 -7.63 12.78
CA GLU A 19 9.06 -7.15 14.15
C GLU A 19 8.96 -5.61 14.14
N THR A 20 8.25 -5.06 15.12
CA THR A 20 8.17 -3.60 15.29
C THR A 20 9.57 -3.01 15.47
N GLY A 21 9.88 -1.96 14.70
CA GLY A 21 11.20 -1.33 14.70
C GLY A 21 12.18 -1.90 13.68
N ASP A 22 11.79 -2.89 12.89
CA ASP A 22 12.54 -3.27 11.68
C ASP A 22 12.51 -2.16 10.62
N GLU A 23 13.62 -2.00 9.92
CA GLU A 23 13.65 -1.22 8.69
C GLU A 23 13.30 -2.14 7.52
N VAL A 24 12.36 -1.73 6.67
CA VAL A 24 11.87 -2.56 5.56
C VAL A 24 12.13 -1.89 4.22
N LEU A 25 12.84 -2.58 3.34
CA LEU A 25 13.00 -2.22 1.93
C LEU A 25 12.00 -3.03 1.09
N LEU A 26 11.00 -2.36 0.55
CA LEU A 26 9.95 -2.96 -0.28
C LEU A 26 10.31 -2.92 -1.77
N SER A 27 9.96 -3.96 -2.51
CA SER A 27 10.15 -4.02 -3.97
C SER A 27 9.04 -4.83 -4.64
N GLY A 28 8.67 -4.45 -5.87
CA GLY A 28 7.59 -5.11 -6.63
C GLY A 28 6.45 -4.16 -6.97
N ILE A 29 5.27 -4.73 -7.28
CA ILE A 29 4.08 -3.95 -7.62
C ILE A 29 3.43 -3.43 -6.33
N ILE A 30 3.23 -2.11 -6.28
CA ILE A 30 2.59 -1.41 -5.16
C ILE A 30 1.42 -0.60 -5.73
N TYR A 31 0.24 -0.76 -5.16
CA TYR A 31 -0.95 -0.01 -5.56
C TYR A 31 -1.13 1.21 -4.67
N THR A 32 -1.63 2.30 -5.22
CA THR A 32 -1.94 3.50 -4.44
C THR A 32 -3.45 3.59 -4.21
N ALA A 33 -3.88 3.77 -2.96
CA ALA A 33 -5.28 4.05 -2.65
C ALA A 33 -5.40 4.89 -1.38
N ARG A 34 -6.33 5.83 -1.35
CA ARG A 34 -6.69 6.65 -0.18
C ARG A 34 -8.21 6.67 0.02
N ASP A 35 -8.76 7.73 0.57
CA ASP A 35 -10.15 7.84 1.04
C ASP A 35 -11.19 7.37 0.01
N ALA A 36 -11.23 7.99 -1.18
CA ALA A 36 -12.25 7.69 -2.20
C ALA A 36 -12.12 6.27 -2.76
N ALA A 37 -10.89 5.77 -2.91
CA ALA A 37 -10.63 4.42 -3.38
C ALA A 37 -11.09 3.38 -2.34
N HIS A 38 -10.76 3.57 -1.05
CA HIS A 38 -11.21 2.69 0.03
C HIS A 38 -12.72 2.69 0.17
N GLN A 39 -13.36 3.86 0.12
CA GLN A 39 -14.82 3.98 0.15
C GLN A 39 -15.46 3.21 -1.02
N ARG A 40 -14.91 3.36 -2.23
CA ARG A 40 -15.43 2.65 -3.41
C ARG A 40 -15.23 1.14 -3.28
N MET A 41 -14.05 0.70 -2.85
CA MET A 41 -13.74 -0.73 -2.69
C MET A 41 -14.62 -1.42 -1.65
N THR A 42 -14.96 -0.73 -0.56
CA THR A 42 -15.72 -1.32 0.55
C THR A 42 -17.23 -1.20 0.40
N LYS A 43 -17.74 -0.08 -0.17
CA LYS A 43 -19.18 0.20 -0.20
C LYS A 43 -19.84 0.00 -1.57
N ASN A 44 -19.09 0.20 -2.65
CA ASN A 44 -19.70 0.36 -3.98
C ASN A 44 -19.34 -0.77 -4.96
N LEU A 45 -18.37 -1.62 -4.64
CA LEU A 45 -17.94 -2.71 -5.50
C LEU A 45 -18.53 -4.05 -5.04
N LYS A 46 -19.30 -4.69 -5.92
CA LYS A 46 -19.74 -6.09 -5.74
C LYS A 46 -18.56 -7.07 -5.85
N LYS A 47 -17.55 -6.71 -6.64
CA LYS A 47 -16.32 -7.48 -6.88
C LYS A 47 -15.17 -6.51 -7.13
N LEU A 48 -14.03 -6.77 -6.52
CA LEU A 48 -12.82 -5.99 -6.76
C LEU A 48 -12.25 -6.29 -8.15
N PRO A 49 -11.63 -5.30 -8.81
CA PRO A 49 -11.06 -5.48 -10.15
C PRO A 49 -9.84 -6.43 -10.16
N PHE A 50 -9.26 -6.72 -9.01
CA PHE A 50 -8.16 -7.67 -8.81
C PHE A 50 -8.18 -8.21 -7.37
N ASP A 51 -7.42 -9.28 -7.13
CA ASP A 51 -7.25 -9.86 -5.79
C ASP A 51 -6.27 -9.00 -4.97
N LEU A 52 -6.72 -8.56 -3.79
CA LEU A 52 -5.92 -7.79 -2.85
C LEU A 52 -4.99 -8.68 -1.99
N LYS A 53 -5.20 -10.00 -1.98
CA LYS A 53 -4.43 -10.90 -1.11
C LYS A 53 -2.93 -10.81 -1.44
N GLY A 54 -2.14 -10.47 -0.42
CA GLY A 54 -0.69 -10.27 -0.54
C GLY A 54 -0.27 -8.98 -1.26
N GLN A 55 -1.19 -8.16 -1.76
CA GLN A 55 -0.84 -6.89 -2.40
C GLN A 55 -0.54 -5.82 -1.36
N ILE A 56 0.28 -4.84 -1.74
CA ILE A 56 0.61 -3.68 -0.92
C ILE A 56 -0.22 -2.49 -1.39
N ILE A 57 -0.94 -1.87 -0.47
CA ILE A 57 -1.60 -0.59 -0.70
C ILE A 57 -0.80 0.51 -0.01
N TYR A 58 -0.23 1.41 -0.81
CA TYR A 58 0.41 2.62 -0.33
C TYR A 58 -0.59 3.77 -0.28
N TYR A 59 -0.82 4.31 0.91
CA TYR A 59 -1.71 5.44 1.12
C TYR A 59 -1.03 6.72 0.64
N THR A 60 -1.20 7.04 -0.64
CA THR A 60 -0.63 8.23 -1.28
C THR A 60 -1.54 8.75 -2.40
N GLY A 61 -1.34 10.01 -2.77
CA GLY A 61 -1.87 10.63 -3.98
C GLY A 61 -0.73 11.32 -4.71
N PRO A 62 -0.12 10.68 -5.72
CA PRO A 62 1.01 11.26 -6.45
C PRO A 62 0.66 12.61 -7.08
N THR A 63 1.61 13.56 -7.05
CA THR A 63 1.47 14.78 -7.85
C THR A 63 1.65 14.48 -9.34
N PRO A 64 1.25 15.39 -10.26
CA PRO A 64 1.63 15.28 -11.65
C PRO A 64 3.15 15.14 -11.82
N PRO A 65 3.64 14.32 -12.76
CA PRO A 65 5.06 14.18 -13.04
C PRO A 65 5.62 15.44 -13.73
N SER A 66 6.82 15.85 -13.33
CA SER A 66 7.61 16.84 -14.08
C SER A 66 8.09 16.26 -15.42
N PRO A 67 8.45 17.09 -16.42
CA PRO A 67 8.96 16.61 -17.70
C PRO A 67 10.12 15.61 -17.54
N GLY A 68 10.02 14.47 -18.23
CA GLY A 68 11.03 13.40 -18.19
C GLY A 68 10.99 12.51 -16.94
N LYS A 69 10.02 12.68 -16.03
CA LYS A 69 9.84 11.81 -14.86
C LYS A 69 8.66 10.87 -15.03
N ILE A 70 8.80 9.65 -14.53
CA ILE A 70 7.77 8.60 -14.63
C ILE A 70 6.61 8.86 -13.65
N ILE A 71 6.89 9.50 -12.52
CA ILE A 71 5.91 9.80 -11.47
C ILE A 71 6.27 11.09 -10.75
N GLY A 72 5.26 11.82 -10.26
CA GLY A 72 5.49 12.99 -9.40
C GLY A 72 5.82 12.60 -7.95
N SER A 73 5.81 13.58 -7.06
CA SER A 73 6.05 13.36 -5.63
C SER A 73 5.00 12.43 -5.04
N CYS A 74 5.46 11.38 -4.35
CA CYS A 74 4.63 10.31 -3.78
C CYS A 74 4.83 10.19 -2.28
N GLY A 75 4.62 11.27 -1.53
CA GLY A 75 4.66 11.23 -0.07
C GLY A 75 3.48 10.44 0.52
N PRO A 76 3.59 9.88 1.72
CA PRO A 76 2.50 9.17 2.37
C PRO A 76 1.39 10.14 2.79
N THR A 77 0.21 9.61 3.05
CA THR A 77 -0.86 10.32 3.76
C THR A 77 -1.18 9.62 5.08
N THR A 78 -1.91 10.31 5.96
CA THR A 78 -2.26 9.82 7.30
C THR A 78 -3.03 8.49 7.23
N SER A 79 -2.46 7.43 7.82
CA SER A 79 -3.02 6.07 7.78
C SER A 79 -4.33 5.92 8.54
N TYR A 80 -4.47 6.60 9.68
CA TYR A 80 -5.66 6.56 10.54
C TYR A 80 -6.99 6.83 9.80
N ARG A 81 -6.96 7.61 8.71
CA ARG A 81 -8.17 7.87 7.91
C ARG A 81 -8.72 6.62 7.19
N MET A 82 -7.91 5.57 7.07
CA MET A 82 -8.28 4.32 6.43
C MET A 82 -8.79 3.26 7.40
N ASP A 83 -8.63 3.44 8.71
CA ASP A 83 -9.07 2.49 9.76
C ASP A 83 -10.54 2.05 9.62
N PRO A 84 -11.52 2.92 9.29
CA PRO A 84 -12.90 2.49 9.07
C PRO A 84 -13.10 1.49 7.91
N TYR A 85 -12.10 1.37 7.03
CA TYR A 85 -12.10 0.48 5.87
C TYR A 85 -11.15 -0.72 6.03
N THR A 86 -10.27 -0.72 7.04
CA THR A 86 -9.27 -1.76 7.29
C THR A 86 -9.39 -2.30 8.71
N PRO A 87 -10.34 -3.22 8.95
CA PRO A 87 -10.54 -3.79 10.28
C PRO A 87 -9.32 -4.62 10.70
N SER A 88 -9.02 -4.53 11.99
CA SER A 88 -8.01 -5.31 12.73
C SER A 88 -8.42 -6.77 12.94
#